data_AF-A0A819LE31-F1
#
_entry.id   AF-A0A819LE31-F1
#
_cell.length_a   1.000
_cell.length_b   1.000
_cell.length_c   1.000
_cell.angle_alpha   90.00
_cell.angle_beta   90.00
_cell.angle_gamma   90.00
#
_symmetry.space_group_name_H-M   'P 1'
#
loop_
_entity.id
_entity.type
_entity.pdbx_description
1 polymer ?
#
loop_
_entity_poly.entity_id
_entity_poly.type
_entity_poly.pdbx_seq_one_letter_code
_entity_poly.pdbx_strand_id
1 'polypeptide(L)'
;MLHHQLQQKTLSEQKIWPVEAIAINFGQWETAGFYDKRLIDCHAHAHLLLNLTFINACDNTFFSALKGRVDEPPNYLKQNARLLHFDRLHNHEFNSQQMDDFSNRLTNVENDLQGVKTDLEDVKTNLQGLKGNATNLTTYVDGLTS
;
A
#
# COMPACT_ATOMS: atom_id res chain seq x y z
N MET A 1 -5.21 -47.11 15.75
CA MET A 1 -5.29 -47.97 14.55
C MET A 1 -5.63 -47.15 13.30
N LEU A 2 -6.75 -46.39 13.29
CA LEU A 2 -7.16 -45.55 12.16
C LEU A 2 -6.14 -44.45 11.76
N HIS A 3 -5.54 -43.76 12.75
CA HIS A 3 -4.55 -42.70 12.50
C HIS A 3 -3.27 -43.24 11.83
N HIS A 4 -2.84 -44.44 12.24
CA HIS A 4 -1.67 -45.11 11.65
C HIS A 4 -1.96 -45.63 10.24
N GLN A 5 -3.16 -46.16 10.00
CA GLN A 5 -3.61 -46.59 8.67
C GLN A 5 -3.79 -45.43 7.68
N LEU A 6 -4.24 -44.26 8.17
CA LEU A 6 -4.31 -43.04 7.36
C LEU A 6 -2.90 -42.55 7.00
N GLN A 7 -1.99 -42.47 7.96
CA GLN A 7 -0.59 -42.08 7.72
C GLN A 7 0.12 -42.99 6.71
N GLN A 8 -0.09 -44.31 6.80
CA GLN A 8 0.52 -45.26 5.85
C GLN A 8 -0.04 -45.11 4.43
N LYS A 9 -1.35 -44.86 4.27
CA LYS A 9 -1.94 -44.57 2.96
C LYS A 9 -1.42 -43.26 2.34
N THR A 10 -1.17 -42.23 3.16
CA THR A 10 -0.61 -40.96 2.67
C THR A 10 0.85 -41.09 2.23
N LEU A 11 1.59 -42.07 2.75
CA LEU A 11 3.01 -42.30 2.44
C LEU A 11 3.25 -43.30 1.29
N SER A 12 2.32 -44.25 1.06
CA SER A 12 2.49 -45.32 0.07
C SER A 12 2.05 -44.95 -1.36
N GLU A 13 1.27 -43.89 -1.51
CA GLU A 13 0.93 -43.33 -2.82
C GLU A 13 1.30 -41.85 -2.79
N GLN A 14 2.43 -41.49 -3.41
CA GLN A 14 2.79 -40.10 -3.70
C GLN A 14 1.83 -39.55 -4.77
N LYS A 15 0.56 -39.44 -4.41
CA LYS A 15 -0.48 -38.91 -5.26
C LYS A 15 -0.34 -37.39 -5.24
N ILE A 16 0.12 -36.82 -6.35
CA ILE A 16 0.18 -35.37 -6.52
C ILE A 16 -1.28 -34.88 -6.56
N TRP A 17 -1.72 -34.23 -5.49
CA TRP A 17 -3.06 -33.69 -5.40
C TRP A 17 -3.18 -32.42 -6.24
N PRO A 18 -4.28 -32.26 -7.00
CA PRO A 18 -4.47 -31.08 -7.85
C PRO A 18 -4.73 -29.81 -7.06
N VAL A 19 -5.13 -29.92 -5.79
CA VAL A 19 -5.39 -28.81 -4.88
C VAL A 19 -4.33 -28.82 -3.78
N GLU A 20 -3.58 -27.74 -3.65
CA GLU A 20 -2.56 -27.55 -2.61
C GLU A 20 -3.15 -26.96 -1.33
N ALA A 21 -4.15 -26.06 -1.46
CA ALA A 21 -4.81 -25.44 -0.33
C ALA A 21 -6.24 -25.03 -0.68
N ILE A 22 -7.09 -24.98 0.34
CA ILE A 22 -8.47 -24.48 0.25
C ILE A 22 -8.62 -23.42 1.34
N ALA A 23 -9.07 -22.23 0.96
CA ALA A 23 -9.46 -21.20 1.91
C ALA A 23 -10.92 -20.86 1.69
N ILE A 24 -11.74 -20.97 2.74
CA ILE A 24 -13.16 -20.65 2.68
C ILE A 24 -13.38 -19.38 3.50
N ASN A 25 -13.82 -18.32 2.84
CA ASN A 25 -14.13 -17.06 3.49
C ASN A 25 -15.64 -16.84 3.45
N PHE A 26 -16.19 -16.45 4.60
CA PHE A 26 -17.57 -16.02 4.73
C PHE A 26 -17.56 -14.49 4.86
N GLY A 27 -18.31 -13.80 4.02
CA GLY A 27 -18.36 -12.34 4.03
C GLY A 27 -19.63 -11.80 3.40
N GLN A 28 -19.83 -10.50 3.57
CA GLN A 28 -20.87 -9.74 2.87
C GLN A 28 -20.23 -9.13 1.61
N TRP A 29 -20.84 -9.33 0.44
CA TRP A 29 -20.40 -8.62 -0.76
C TRP A 29 -21.01 -7.22 -0.74
N GLU A 30 -20.18 -6.19 -0.95
CA GLU A 30 -20.65 -4.81 -1.20
C GLU A 30 -21.24 -4.72 -2.62
N THR A 31 -22.32 -5.47 -2.88
CA THR A 31 -23.15 -5.19 -4.05
C THR A 31 -24.02 -4.01 -3.70
N ALA A 32 -23.67 -2.85 -4.25
CA ALA A 32 -24.48 -1.66 -4.18
C ALA A 32 -25.92 -1.97 -4.65
N GLY A 33 -26.90 -1.79 -3.75
CA GLY A 33 -28.29 -1.52 -4.13
C GLY A 33 -29.35 -2.61 -3.91
N PHE A 34 -29.36 -3.33 -2.79
CA PHE A 34 -30.54 -4.16 -2.42
C PHE A 34 -31.49 -3.46 -1.45
N TYR A 35 -32.80 -3.54 -1.76
CA TYR A 35 -33.92 -2.88 -1.07
C TYR A 35 -34.41 -3.60 0.21
N ASP A 36 -33.94 -4.80 0.55
CA ASP A 36 -34.34 -5.53 1.77
C ASP A 36 -33.12 -5.82 2.66
N LYS A 37 -33.10 -5.23 3.86
CA LYS A 37 -32.05 -5.37 4.88
C LYS A 37 -31.93 -6.78 5.47
N ARG A 38 -32.84 -7.70 5.14
CA ARG A 38 -32.81 -9.12 5.59
C ARG A 38 -32.19 -10.07 4.57
N LEU A 39 -31.93 -9.61 3.34
CA LEU A 39 -31.18 -10.35 2.31
C LEU A 39 -29.66 -10.15 2.45
N ILE A 40 -29.17 -10.02 3.68
CA ILE A 40 -27.74 -10.13 3.99
C ILE A 40 -27.43 -11.63 4.07
N ASP A 41 -27.58 -12.31 2.93
CA ASP A 41 -27.22 -13.72 2.82
C ASP A 41 -25.69 -13.80 2.75
N CYS A 42 -25.13 -14.46 3.74
CA CYS A 42 -23.70 -14.77 3.81
C CYS A 42 -23.34 -15.66 2.61
N HIS A 43 -22.60 -15.10 1.64
CA HIS A 43 -22.08 -15.90 0.54
C HIS A 43 -20.70 -16.40 0.94
N ALA A 44 -20.56 -17.72 1.08
CA ALA A 44 -19.28 -18.36 1.28
C ALA A 44 -18.54 -18.42 -0.06
N HIS A 45 -17.33 -17.86 -0.14
CA HIS A 45 -16.45 -18.05 -1.29
C HIS A 45 -15.28 -18.95 -0.91
N ALA A 46 -15.05 -19.98 -1.72
CA ALA A 46 -13.94 -20.91 -1.57
C ALA A 46 -12.87 -20.58 -2.60
N HIS A 47 -11.69 -20.19 -2.12
CA HIS A 47 -10.48 -20.12 -2.93
C HIS A 47 -9.82 -21.49 -2.95
N LEU A 48 -9.53 -21.99 -4.15
CA LEU A 48 -8.76 -23.21 -4.37
C LEU A 48 -7.40 -22.82 -4.93
N LEU A 49 -6.33 -23.18 -4.22
CA LEU A 49 -4.97 -23.10 -4.74
C LEU A 49 -4.66 -24.40 -5.47
N LEU A 50 -4.61 -24.35 -6.80
CA LEU A 50 -4.32 -25.50 -7.63
C LEU A 50 -2.81 -25.66 -7.84
N ASN A 51 -2.36 -26.91 -7.89
CA ASN A 51 -0.97 -27.24 -8.14
C ASN A 51 -0.56 -26.90 -9.60
N LEU A 52 0.65 -26.37 -9.79
CA LEU A 52 1.13 -25.93 -11.10
C LEU A 52 1.22 -27.08 -12.12
N THR A 53 1.64 -28.28 -11.71
CA THR A 53 1.68 -29.47 -12.57
C THR A 53 0.29 -29.83 -13.07
N PHE A 54 -0.72 -29.70 -12.21
CA PHE A 54 -2.12 -29.92 -12.59
C PHE A 54 -2.63 -28.85 -13.57
N ILE A 55 -2.38 -27.56 -13.29
CA ILE A 55 -2.78 -26.46 -14.19
C ILE A 55 -2.16 -26.63 -15.59
N ASN A 56 -0.87 -26.94 -15.67
CA ASN A 56 -0.16 -27.14 -16.94
C ASN A 56 -0.71 -28.36 -17.71
N ALA A 57 -1.13 -29.41 -17.02
CA ALA A 57 -1.78 -30.56 -17.65
C ALA A 57 -3.19 -30.23 -18.19
N CYS A 58 -3.88 -29.27 -17.58
CA CYS A 58 -5.20 -28.81 -18.04
C CYS A 58 -5.15 -27.95 -19.32
N ASP A 59 -4.03 -27.26 -19.57
CA ASP A 59 -3.87 -26.29 -20.68
C ASP A 59 -4.04 -26.94 -22.07
N ASN A 60 -3.73 -28.23 -22.20
CA ASN A 60 -3.70 -28.90 -23.50
C ASN A 60 -4.95 -29.72 -23.89
N THR A 61 -5.90 -30.06 -23.00
CA THR A 61 -7.07 -30.86 -23.45
C THR A 61 -8.33 -30.92 -22.58
N PHE A 62 -8.44 -30.33 -21.38
CA PHE A 62 -9.46 -30.85 -20.44
C PHE A 62 -10.57 -29.92 -19.91
N PHE A 63 -10.41 -28.60 -19.80
CA PHE A 63 -11.52 -27.75 -19.31
C PHE A 63 -11.50 -26.31 -19.84
N SER A 64 -12.41 -25.98 -20.75
CA SER A 64 -12.71 -24.60 -21.15
C SER A 64 -13.25 -23.75 -20.00
N ALA A 65 -13.90 -24.36 -19.01
CA ALA A 65 -14.49 -23.67 -17.85
C ALA A 65 -13.47 -23.10 -16.85
N LEU A 66 -12.21 -23.56 -16.89
CA LEU A 66 -11.11 -23.02 -16.07
C LEU A 66 -10.32 -21.91 -16.80
N LYS A 67 -10.68 -21.58 -18.05
CA LYS A 67 -10.21 -20.36 -18.71
C LYS A 67 -10.96 -19.18 -18.09
N GLY A 68 -10.37 -18.57 -17.07
CA GLY A 68 -10.88 -17.35 -16.46
C GLY A 68 -11.04 -16.24 -17.51
N ARG A 69 -12.22 -15.59 -17.47
CA ARG A 69 -12.72 -14.47 -18.29
C ARG A 69 -12.45 -14.53 -19.80
N VAL A 70 -13.54 -14.44 -20.56
CA VAL A 70 -13.61 -14.49 -22.03
C VAL A 70 -12.85 -13.34 -22.72
N ASP A 71 -12.42 -12.30 -22.00
CA ASP A 71 -11.81 -11.08 -22.54
C ASP A 71 -10.53 -10.59 -21.82
N GLU A 72 -9.62 -11.49 -21.38
CA GLU A 72 -8.38 -11.08 -20.68
C GLU A 72 -7.13 -10.90 -21.57
N PRO A 73 -6.26 -9.90 -21.27
CA PRO A 73 -5.04 -9.61 -22.02
C PRO A 73 -3.97 -10.72 -21.84
N PRO A 74 -3.05 -10.90 -22.80
CA PRO A 74 -2.30 -12.15 -23.03
C PRO A 74 -1.44 -12.71 -21.89
N ASN A 75 -1.27 -11.99 -20.77
CA ASN A 75 -0.11 -12.18 -19.89
C ASN A 75 -0.41 -12.40 -18.40
N TYR A 76 -1.68 -12.39 -17.97
CA TYR A 76 -1.99 -12.52 -16.54
C TYR A 76 -1.93 -13.98 -16.03
N LEU A 77 -2.23 -14.96 -16.89
CA LEU A 77 -2.40 -16.37 -16.50
C LEU A 77 -1.09 -17.18 -16.39
N LYS A 78 0.06 -16.61 -16.77
CA LYS A 78 1.35 -17.34 -16.74
C LYS A 78 2.22 -17.03 -15.52
N GLN A 79 1.77 -16.14 -14.65
CA GLN A 79 2.57 -15.70 -13.51
C GLN A 79 2.12 -16.43 -12.26
N ASN A 80 3.05 -17.12 -11.61
CA ASN A 80 2.81 -17.83 -10.37
C ASN A 80 2.22 -16.86 -9.34
N ALA A 81 1.03 -17.18 -8.79
CA ALA A 81 0.35 -16.32 -7.82
C ALA A 81 1.23 -15.97 -6.61
N ARG A 82 2.20 -16.84 -6.24
CA ARG A 82 3.17 -16.54 -5.19
C ARG A 82 4.18 -15.46 -5.60
N LEU A 83 4.65 -15.49 -6.86
CA LEU A 83 5.54 -14.45 -7.39
C LEU A 83 4.82 -13.11 -7.50
N LEU A 84 3.60 -13.11 -8.04
CA LEU A 84 2.75 -11.92 -8.09
C LEU A 84 2.47 -11.33 -6.71
N HIS A 85 2.23 -12.20 -5.72
CA HIS A 85 2.01 -11.76 -4.34
C HIS A 85 3.30 -11.23 -3.69
N PHE A 86 4.44 -11.88 -3.93
CA PHE A 86 5.74 -11.42 -3.49
C PHE A 86 6.08 -10.05 -4.08
N ASP A 87 5.92 -9.88 -5.39
CA ASP A 87 6.17 -8.61 -6.08
C ASP A 87 5.25 -7.51 -5.54
N ARG A 88 3.96 -7.81 -5.31
CA ARG A 88 3.02 -6.86 -4.71
C ARG A 88 3.48 -6.41 -3.31
N LEU A 89 3.83 -7.35 -2.44
CA LEU A 89 4.26 -7.05 -1.07
C LEU A 89 5.59 -6.28 -1.07
N HIS A 90 6.55 -6.70 -1.88
CA HIS A 90 7.85 -6.06 -1.98
C HIS A 90 7.73 -4.63 -2.51
N ASN A 91 6.92 -4.43 -3.55
CA ASN A 91 6.62 -3.08 -4.06
C ASN A 91 5.88 -2.23 -3.04
N HIS A 92 4.97 -2.81 -2.26
CA HIS A 92 4.27 -2.10 -1.19
C HIS A 92 5.26 -1.63 -0.10
N GLU A 93 6.16 -2.50 0.34
CA GLU A 93 7.19 -2.18 1.33
C GLU A 93 8.15 -1.09 0.83
N PHE A 94 8.64 -1.22 -0.40
CA PHE A 94 9.49 -0.21 -1.03
C PHE A 94 8.78 1.15 -1.16
N ASN A 95 7.51 1.15 -1.56
CA ASN A 95 6.72 2.38 -1.65
C ASN A 95 6.48 3.01 -0.28
N SER A 96 6.23 2.22 0.77
CA SER A 96 6.10 2.77 2.12
C SER A 96 7.38 3.44 2.60
N GLN A 97 8.55 2.85 2.36
CA GLN A 97 9.84 3.45 2.73
C GLN A 97 10.09 4.79 2.01
N GLN A 98 9.77 4.88 0.72
CA GLN A 98 9.89 6.14 -0.02
C GLN A 98 8.95 7.22 0.53
N MET A 99 7.74 6.85 0.96
CA MET A 99 6.82 7.80 1.58
C MET A 99 7.32 8.30 2.93
N ASP A 100 7.96 7.43 3.74
CA ASP A 100 8.57 7.83 5.00
C ASP A 100 9.75 8.80 4.78
N ASP A 101 10.62 8.53 3.80
CA ASP A 101 11.70 9.46 3.43
C ASP A 101 11.13 10.83 2.99
N PHE A 102 10.10 10.81 2.14
CA PHE A 102 9.47 12.04 1.68
C PHE A 102 8.85 12.83 2.86
N SER A 103 8.20 12.15 3.79
CA SER A 103 7.64 12.76 5.01
C SER A 103 8.71 13.41 5.88
N ASN A 104 9.85 12.73 6.07
CA ASN A 104 10.99 13.28 6.82
C ASN A 104 11.57 14.52 6.14
N ARG A 105 11.70 14.51 4.81
CA ARG A 105 12.16 15.67 4.04
C ARG A 105 11.21 16.85 4.14
N LEU A 106 9.89 16.61 4.11
CA LEU A 106 8.89 17.67 4.34
C LEU A 106 9.03 18.28 5.73
N THR A 107 9.20 17.45 6.77
CA THR A 107 9.40 17.92 8.15
C THR A 107 10.64 18.82 8.26
N ASN A 108 11.74 18.46 7.58
CA ASN A 108 12.93 19.29 7.54
C ASN A 108 12.69 20.64 6.85
N VAL A 109 11.97 20.64 5.72
CA VAL A 109 11.60 21.88 5.01
C VAL A 109 10.72 22.78 5.88
N GLU A 110 9.78 22.20 6.64
CA GLU A 110 8.94 22.96 7.58
C GLU A 110 9.78 23.61 8.69
N ASN A 111 10.75 22.88 9.24
CA ASN A 111 11.68 23.42 10.24
C ASN A 111 12.54 24.55 9.68
N ASP A 112 13.08 24.38 8.47
CA ASP A 112 13.88 25.41 7.80
C ASP A 112 13.04 26.68 7.56
N LEU A 113 11.79 26.52 7.12
CA LEU A 113 10.89 27.65 6.89
C LEU A 113 10.55 28.39 8.21
N GLN A 114 10.43 27.66 9.31
CA GLN A 114 10.24 28.25 10.63
C GLN A 114 11.50 28.98 11.13
N GLY A 115 12.69 28.50 10.77
CA GLY A 115 13.95 29.20 10.96
C GLY A 115 13.98 30.54 10.20
N VAL A 116 13.73 30.50 8.89
CA VAL A 116 13.67 31.70 8.03
C VAL A 116 12.66 32.73 8.54
N LYS A 117 11.50 32.27 9.04
CA LYS A 117 10.49 33.15 9.64
C LYS A 117 11.02 33.89 10.87
N THR A 118 11.84 33.23 11.68
CA THR A 118 12.45 33.81 12.88
C THR A 118 13.48 34.86 12.48
N ASP A 119 14.37 34.52 11.54
CA ASP A 119 15.39 35.44 11.02
C ASP A 119 14.75 36.71 10.42
N LEU A 120 13.61 36.58 9.75
CA LEU A 120 12.89 37.72 9.17
C LEU A 120 12.32 38.66 10.24
N GLU A 121 11.80 38.14 11.35
CA GLU A 121 11.32 38.96 12.48
C GLU A 121 12.49 39.66 13.20
N ASP A 122 13.66 39.03 13.28
CA ASP A 122 14.88 39.65 13.82
C ASP A 122 15.37 40.80 12.92
N VAL A 123 15.42 40.58 11.60
CA VAL A 123 15.77 41.63 10.62
C VAL A 123 14.80 42.82 10.73
N LYS A 124 13.51 42.56 10.85
CA LYS A 124 12.48 43.59 11.02
C LYS A 124 12.68 44.39 12.30
N THR A 125 12.99 43.72 13.41
CA THR A 125 13.30 44.37 14.69
C THR A 125 14.53 45.27 14.59
N ASN A 126 15.60 44.78 13.94
CA ASN A 126 16.82 45.55 13.72
C ASN A 126 16.57 46.79 12.85
N LEU A 127 15.79 46.66 11.78
CA LEU A 127 15.41 47.79 10.92
C LEU A 127 14.59 48.86 11.67
N GLN A 128 13.70 48.45 12.57
CA GLN A 128 12.97 49.38 13.45
C GLN A 128 13.92 50.13 14.39
N GLY A 129 14.89 49.43 14.98
CA GLY A 129 15.92 50.04 15.83
C GLY A 129 16.77 51.07 15.06
N LEU A 130 17.25 50.72 13.87
CA LEU A 130 18.00 51.63 13.00
C LEU A 130 17.19 52.88 12.62
N LYS A 131 15.90 52.71 12.31
CA LYS A 131 14.99 53.84 12.04
C LYS A 131 14.87 54.77 13.25
N GLY A 132 14.76 54.22 14.46
CA GLY A 132 14.76 55.00 15.70
C GLY A 132 16.04 55.79 15.88
N ASN A 133 17.20 55.15 15.70
CA ASN A 133 18.51 55.80 15.81
C ASN A 133 18.69 56.92 14.79
N ALA A 134 18.28 56.70 13.53
CA ALA A 134 18.31 57.73 12.49
C ALA A 134 17.45 58.95 12.87
N THR A 135 16.25 58.73 13.40
CA THR A 135 15.35 59.80 13.85
C THR A 135 16.00 60.62 14.98
N ASN A 136 16.61 59.96 15.96
CA ASN A 136 17.29 60.64 17.06
C ASN A 136 18.48 61.49 16.58
N LEU A 137 19.26 60.98 15.62
CA LEU A 137 20.36 61.72 15.01
C LEU A 137 19.89 62.95 14.26
N THR A 138 18.81 62.84 13.48
CA THR A 138 18.19 64.00 12.80
C THR A 138 17.81 65.07 13.82
N THR A 139 17.07 64.72 14.87
CA THR A 139 16.69 65.66 15.95
C THR A 139 17.90 66.32 16.60
N TYR A 140 18.97 65.56 16.85
CA TYR A 140 20.19 66.09 17.46
C TYR A 140 20.88 67.11 16.54
N VAL A 141 21.02 66.79 15.25
CA VAL A 141 21.63 67.70 14.26
C VAL A 141 20.79 68.97 14.08
N ASP A 142 19.47 68.84 14.03
CA ASP A 142 18.57 69.99 13.96
C ASP A 142 18.76 70.90 15.18
N GLY A 143 18.87 70.34 16.38
CA GLY A 143 19.13 71.08 17.61
C GLY A 143 20.50 71.78 17.68
N LEU A 144 21.51 71.29 16.95
CA LEU A 144 22.82 71.95 16.84
C LEU A 144 22.85 73.08 15.81
N THR A 145 21.91 73.07 14.86
CA THR A 145 21.85 74.03 13.75
C THR A 145 20.79 75.11 13.93
N SER A 146 20.00 75.03 15.02
CA SER A 146 18.99 76.00 15.47
C SER A 146 19.61 77.08 16.38
#